data_AF-A0A9D0N4U2-F1
#
_entry.id   AF-A0A9D0N4U2-F1
#
_cell.length_a   1.000
_cell.length_b   1.000
_cell.length_c   1.000
_cell.angle_alpha   90.00
_cell.angle_beta   90.00
_cell.angle_gamma   90.00
#
_symmetry.space_group_name_H-M   'P 1'
#
loop_
_entity.id
_entity.type
_entity.pdbx_description
1 polymer ?
#
loop_
_entity_poly.entity_id
_entity_poly.type
_entity_poly.pdbx_seq_one_letter_code
_entity_poly.pdbx_strand_id
1 'polypeptide(L)'
;MNGVKLSRGDTVVWLLAATLLIGLYTVFWQADGHGAEAVVLVNGKRWARLDLFHNQDLKVPGPLGHSRIQVRDGQVRFVDSPCPHKLCVHTGWLSQGGEVAICLPNKVSLQILGNDPRFDAINF
;
A
#
# COMPACT_ATOMS: atom_id res chain seq x y z
N MET A 1 -0.32 -45.53 -18.76
CA MET A 1 0.13 -44.51 -17.80
C MET A 1 1.65 -44.58 -17.80
N ASN A 2 2.31 -43.73 -18.60
CA ASN A 2 3.74 -43.89 -18.90
C ASN A 2 4.56 -43.41 -17.70
N GLY A 3 5.19 -44.36 -17.00
CA GLY A 3 6.11 -44.08 -15.92
C GLY A 3 7.41 -43.52 -16.49
N VAL A 4 7.68 -42.24 -16.23
CA VAL A 4 8.94 -41.60 -16.59
C VAL A 4 10.05 -42.28 -15.76
N LYS A 5 10.92 -43.07 -16.41
CA LYS A 5 12.15 -43.57 -15.79
C LYS A 5 13.18 -42.44 -15.79
N LEU A 6 13.13 -41.59 -14.78
CA LEU A 6 14.09 -40.51 -14.57
C LEU A 6 15.48 -41.10 -14.30
N SER A 7 16.46 -40.75 -15.12
CA SER A 7 17.87 -41.04 -14.85
C SER A 7 18.33 -40.23 -13.63
N ARG A 8 19.36 -40.71 -12.90
CA ARG A 8 19.92 -39.99 -11.75
C ARG A 8 20.31 -38.54 -12.11
N GLY A 9 20.71 -38.30 -13.37
CA GLY A 9 20.99 -36.97 -13.89
C GLY A 9 19.75 -36.08 -14.03
N ASP A 10 18.62 -36.62 -14.52
CA ASP A 10 17.38 -35.85 -14.65
C ASP A 10 16.85 -35.43 -13.28
N THR A 11 16.96 -36.30 -12.26
CA THR A 11 16.55 -35.97 -10.90
C THR A 11 17.35 -34.81 -10.33
N VAL A 12 18.66 -34.75 -10.60
CA VAL A 12 19.52 -33.64 -10.17
C VAL A 12 19.13 -32.34 -10.87
N VAL A 13 18.86 -32.38 -12.18
CA VAL A 13 18.43 -31.21 -12.95
C VAL A 13 17.08 -30.67 -12.45
N TRP A 14 16.11 -31.55 -12.19
CA TRP A 14 14.81 -31.17 -11.65
C TRP A 14 14.91 -30.55 -10.26
N LEU A 15 15.75 -31.10 -9.38
CA LEU A 15 15.96 -30.54 -8.04
C LEU A 15 16.63 -29.17 -8.10
N LEU A 16 17.64 -28.99 -8.95
CA LEU A 16 18.28 -27.69 -9.15
C LEU A 16 17.30 -26.66 -9.72
N ALA A 17 16.52 -27.02 -10.73
CA ALA A 17 15.51 -26.15 -11.32
C ALA A 17 14.42 -25.77 -10.31
N ALA A 18 13.90 -26.73 -9.54
CA ALA A 18 12.92 -26.47 -8.50
C ALA A 18 13.47 -25.55 -7.41
N THR A 19 14.71 -25.78 -6.97
CA THR A 19 15.38 -24.96 -5.95
C THR A 19 15.60 -23.54 -6.45
N LEU A 20 16.02 -23.38 -7.71
CA LEU A 20 16.19 -22.07 -8.35
C LEU A 20 14.86 -21.33 -8.50
N LEU A 21 13.81 -22.00 -8.95
CA LEU A 21 12.47 -21.41 -9.09
C LEU A 21 11.90 -20.98 -7.74
N ILE A 22 12.05 -21.81 -6.70
CA ILE A 22 11.62 -21.46 -5.33
C ILE A 22 12.43 -20.26 -4.82
N GLY A 23 13.76 -20.26 -5.01
CA GLY A 23 14.62 -19.15 -4.60
C GLY A 23 14.25 -17.84 -5.30
N LEU A 24 14.05 -17.87 -6.63
CA LEU A 24 13.60 -16.72 -7.40
C LEU A 24 12.22 -16.24 -6.94
N TYR A 25 11.27 -17.17 -6.74
CA TYR A 25 9.95 -16.82 -6.22
C TYR A 25 10.06 -16.13 -4.85
N THR A 26 10.86 -16.64 -3.92
CA THR A 26 11.01 -16.01 -2.60
C THR A 26 11.69 -14.63 -2.66
N VAL A 27 12.58 -14.39 -3.62
CA VAL A 27 13.27 -13.11 -3.77
C VAL A 27 12.39 -12.07 -4.46
N PHE A 28 11.61 -12.48 -5.48
CA PHE A 28 10.82 -11.56 -6.29
C PHE A 28 9.35 -11.44 -5.83
N TRP A 29 8.83 -12.40 -5.07
CA TRP A 29 7.47 -12.39 -4.53
C TRP A 29 7.40 -11.90 -3.07
N GLN A 30 8.51 -11.43 -2.49
CA GLN A 30 8.42 -10.60 -1.29
C GLN A 30 7.68 -9.31 -1.67
N ALA A 31 6.36 -9.34 -1.48
CA ALA A 31 5.41 -8.29 -1.76
C ALA A 31 5.54 -7.13 -0.76
N ASP A 32 6.77 -6.68 -0.51
CA ASP A 32 7.10 -5.59 0.43
C ASP A 32 6.61 -4.22 -0.04
N GLY A 33 6.01 -4.14 -1.23
CA GLY A 33 5.50 -2.89 -1.82
C GLY A 33 4.01 -2.61 -1.56
N HIS A 34 3.17 -3.61 -1.30
CA HIS A 34 1.74 -3.38 -1.08
C HIS A 34 1.50 -3.17 0.42
N GLY A 35 1.31 -1.92 0.83
CA GLY A 35 0.91 -1.67 2.20
C GLY A 35 -0.48 -2.25 2.43
N ALA A 36 -0.61 -3.13 3.42
CA ALA A 36 -1.90 -3.73 3.79
C ALA A 36 -2.78 -2.76 4.60
N GLU A 37 -2.15 -1.77 5.23
CA GLU A 37 -2.82 -0.83 6.11
C GLU A 37 -2.52 0.61 5.69
N ALA A 38 -3.53 1.47 5.79
CA ALA A 38 -3.37 2.92 5.74
C ALA A 38 -3.71 3.55 7.08
N VAL A 39 -3.10 4.70 7.37
CA VAL A 39 -3.37 5.50 8.55
C VAL A 39 -3.88 6.86 8.13
N VAL A 40 -4.97 7.27 8.77
CA VAL A 40 -5.51 8.62 8.67
C VAL A 40 -5.07 9.39 9.90
N LEU A 41 -4.38 10.51 9.69
CA LEU A 41 -4.02 11.44 10.76
C LEU A 41 -4.83 12.72 10.62
N VAL A 42 -5.28 13.24 11.76
CA VAL A 42 -5.95 14.53 11.88
C VAL A 42 -5.16 15.36 12.88
N ASN A 43 -4.73 16.55 12.49
CA ASN A 43 -3.86 17.41 13.29
C ASN A 43 -2.59 16.69 13.78
N GLY A 44 -2.02 15.81 12.94
CA GLY A 44 -0.82 15.02 13.28
C GLY A 44 -1.05 13.88 14.28
N LYS A 45 -2.28 13.67 14.74
CA LYS A 45 -2.64 12.54 15.62
C LYS A 45 -3.35 11.46 14.81
N ARG A 46 -3.02 10.20 15.09
CA ARG A 46 -3.68 9.04 14.48
C ARG A 46 -5.17 9.07 14.81
N TRP A 47 -6.01 9.22 13.80
CA TRP A 47 -7.46 9.23 13.94
C TRP A 47 -8.05 7.84 13.67
N ALA A 48 -7.61 7.17 12.60
CA ALA A 48 -8.01 5.81 12.29
C ALA A 48 -6.90 5.05 11.56
N ARG A 49 -6.99 3.72 11.64
CA ARG A 49 -6.26 2.77 10.81
C ARG A 49 -7.28 2.09 9.89
N LEU A 50 -6.94 1.99 8.62
CA LEU A 50 -7.77 1.44 7.57
C LEU A 50 -7.10 0.18 7.05
N ASP A 51 -7.85 -0.93 7.08
CA ASP A 51 -7.48 -2.12 6.32
C ASP A 51 -7.84 -1.91 4.85
N LEU A 52 -6.84 -2.05 3.97
CA LEU A 52 -7.02 -1.83 2.53
C LEU A 52 -7.71 -3.01 1.83
N PHE A 53 -7.83 -4.17 2.47
CA PHE A 53 -8.61 -5.31 1.97
C PHE A 53 -10.12 -5.13 2.12
N HIS A 54 -10.55 -4.16 2.94
CA HIS A 54 -11.95 -3.90 3.19
C HIS A 54 -12.40 -2.60 2.51
N ASN A 55 -13.25 -2.75 1.49
CA ASN A 55 -13.83 -1.64 0.75
C ASN A 55 -14.75 -0.81 1.66
N GLN A 56 -14.42 0.47 1.87
CA GLN A 56 -15.18 1.38 2.74
C GLN A 56 -15.05 2.85 2.31
N ASP A 57 -16.00 3.67 2.73
CA ASP A 57 -15.98 5.13 2.54
C ASP A 57 -16.08 5.81 3.91
N LEU A 58 -15.17 6.75 4.19
CA LEU A 58 -15.07 7.43 5.47
C LEU A 58 -15.25 8.93 5.32
N LYS A 59 -15.94 9.54 6.30
CA LYS A 59 -15.95 10.99 6.50
C LYS A 59 -15.01 11.33 7.64
N VAL A 60 -13.92 12.00 7.33
CA VAL A 60 -12.87 12.36 8.28
C VAL A 60 -13.03 13.83 8.66
N PRO A 61 -13.19 14.16 9.95
CA PRO A 61 -13.26 15.56 10.37
C PRO A 61 -11.89 16.24 10.31
N GLY A 62 -11.87 17.50 9.89
CA GLY A 62 -10.72 18.39 9.98
C GLY A 62 -11.15 19.83 10.29
N PRO A 63 -10.21 20.76 10.54
CA PRO A 63 -10.52 22.13 10.95
C PRO A 63 -11.31 22.96 9.94
N LEU A 64 -11.24 22.63 8.64
CA LEU A 64 -12.01 23.27 7.57
C LEU A 64 -13.33 22.55 7.26
N GLY A 65 -13.56 21.37 7.85
CA GLY A 65 -14.74 20.54 7.60
C GLY A 65 -14.38 19.09 7.28
N HIS A 66 -15.37 18.34 6.82
CA HIS A 66 -15.23 16.91 6.55
C HIS A 66 -14.58 16.64 5.19
N SER A 67 -13.52 15.83 5.18
CA SER A 67 -12.97 15.19 3.99
C SER A 67 -13.60 13.82 3.78
N ARG A 68 -13.73 13.38 2.53
CA ARG A 68 -14.21 12.04 2.16
C ARG A 68 -13.05 11.20 1.66
N ILE A 69 -12.80 10.07 2.32
CA ILE A 69 -11.78 9.09 1.96
C ILE A 69 -12.47 7.82 1.49
N GLN A 70 -11.91 7.17 0.48
CA GLN A 70 -12.42 5.93 -0.07
C GLN A 70 -11.31 4.89 -0.13
N VAL A 71 -11.63 3.68 0.33
CA VAL A 71 -10.82 2.47 0.20
C VAL A 71 -11.50 1.55 -0.80
N ARG A 72 -10.80 1.15 -1.86
CA ARG A 72 -11.26 0.16 -2.84
C ARG A 72 -10.08 -0.67 -3.34
N ASP A 73 -10.28 -1.98 -3.41
CA ASP A 73 -9.40 -2.93 -4.12
C ASP A 73 -7.93 -2.84 -3.69
N GLY A 74 -7.67 -2.72 -2.38
CA GLY A 74 -6.30 -2.58 -1.86
C GLY A 74 -5.71 -1.17 -1.96
N GLN A 75 -6.52 -0.17 -2.35
CA GLN A 75 -6.07 1.19 -2.57
C GLN A 75 -6.90 2.20 -1.76
N VAL A 76 -6.34 3.38 -1.52
CA VAL A 76 -7.02 4.45 -0.78
C VAL A 76 -6.80 5.81 -1.39
N ARG A 77 -7.81 6.69 -1.36
CA ARG A 77 -7.71 8.07 -1.88
C ARG A 77 -8.61 9.06 -1.15
N PHE A 78 -8.33 10.34 -1.33
CA PHE A 78 -9.31 11.39 -1.09
C PHE A 78 -10.29 11.48 -2.26
N VAL A 79 -11.58 11.38 -1.98
CA VAL A 79 -12.65 11.64 -2.96
C VAL A 79 -13.01 13.12 -2.96
N ASP A 80 -13.04 13.74 -1.78
CA ASP A 80 -13.32 15.16 -1.63
C ASP A 80 -12.67 15.71 -0.35
N SER A 81 -12.38 17.01 -0.33
CA SER A 81 -11.82 17.72 0.82
C SER A 81 -12.13 19.21 0.73
N PRO A 82 -12.45 19.92 1.82
CA PRO A 82 -12.83 21.34 1.78
C PRO A 82 -11.70 22.32 1.40
N CYS A 83 -10.51 21.83 1.03
CA CYS A 83 -9.38 22.69 0.64
C CYS A 83 -9.55 23.29 -0.77
N PRO A 84 -9.05 24.51 -1.01
CA PRO A 84 -9.23 25.21 -2.28
C PRO A 84 -8.46 24.55 -3.44
N HIS A 85 -7.25 24.07 -3.17
CA HIS A 85 -6.35 23.54 -4.21
C HIS A 85 -6.58 22.07 -4.54
N LYS A 86 -7.39 21.34 -3.74
CA LYS A 86 -7.73 19.92 -3.95
C LYS A 86 -6.54 18.99 -4.26
N LEU A 87 -5.32 19.36 -3.85
CA LEU A 87 -4.11 18.60 -4.19
C LEU A 87 -4.19 17.15 -3.71
N CYS A 88 -4.72 16.93 -2.50
CA CYS A 88 -4.93 15.60 -1.95
C CYS A 88 -5.91 14.73 -2.77
N VAL A 89 -6.90 15.35 -3.43
CA VAL A 89 -7.84 14.65 -4.32
C VAL A 89 -7.14 14.34 -5.66
N HIS A 90 -6.35 15.29 -6.16
CA HIS A 90 -5.58 15.11 -7.39
C HIS A 90 -4.46 14.07 -7.28
N THR A 91 -3.93 13.81 -6.08
CA THR A 91 -2.99 12.70 -5.83
C THR A 91 -3.56 11.36 -6.30
N GLY A 92 -4.88 11.17 -6.22
CA GLY A 92 -5.52 9.95 -6.70
C GLY A 92 -5.32 8.76 -5.76
N TRP A 93 -5.24 7.57 -6.35
CA TRP A 93 -5.13 6.31 -5.61
C TRP A 93 -3.72 6.09 -5.08
N LEU A 94 -3.64 5.83 -3.79
CA LEU A 94 -2.45 5.32 -3.12
C LEU A 94 -2.58 3.79 -3.00
N SER A 95 -1.51 3.07 -3.26
CA SER A 95 -1.46 1.61 -3.17
C SER A 95 -0.14 1.06 -2.61
N GLN A 96 0.92 1.86 -2.59
CA GLN A 96 2.25 1.42 -2.21
C GLN A 96 2.64 1.91 -0.81
N GLY A 97 3.40 1.08 -0.10
CA GLY A 97 3.97 1.44 1.19
C GLY A 97 4.77 2.75 1.14
N GLY A 98 4.51 3.64 2.09
CA GLY A 98 5.17 4.95 2.18
C GLY A 98 4.52 6.05 1.34
N GLU A 99 3.57 5.74 0.46
CA GLU A 99 2.81 6.77 -0.24
C GLU A 99 1.94 7.60 0.71
N VAL A 100 1.84 8.89 0.42
CA VAL A 100 1.12 9.85 1.26
C VAL A 100 0.29 10.82 0.41
N ALA A 101 -0.91 11.13 0.88
CA ALA A 101 -1.73 12.23 0.40
C ALA A 101 -2.07 13.15 1.58
N ILE A 102 -1.79 14.44 1.43
CA ILE A 102 -1.90 15.41 2.53
C ILE A 102 -2.81 16.56 2.12
N CYS A 103 -3.84 16.81 2.92
CA CYS A 103 -4.63 18.02 2.84
C CYS A 103 -4.14 19.02 3.89
N LEU A 104 -3.08 19.76 3.56
CA LEU A 104 -2.41 20.67 4.50
C LEU A 104 -3.36 21.68 5.18
N PRO A 105 -4.27 22.38 4.46
CA PRO A 105 -5.18 23.34 5.09
C PRO A 105 -6.19 22.69 6.04
N ASN A 106 -6.66 21.48 5.71
CA ASN A 106 -7.60 20.72 6.55
C ASN A 106 -6.87 19.84 7.59
N LYS A 107 -5.54 19.89 7.67
CA LYS A 107 -4.71 19.09 8.60
C LYS A 107 -5.08 17.59 8.63
N VAL A 108 -5.53 17.04 7.50
CA VAL A 108 -5.80 15.61 7.34
C VAL A 108 -4.74 15.02 6.42
N SER A 109 -4.09 13.95 6.85
CA SER A 109 -3.18 13.18 6.00
C SER A 109 -3.57 11.71 5.97
N LEU A 110 -3.26 11.08 4.85
CA LEU A 110 -3.48 9.69 4.55
C LEU A 110 -2.14 9.10 4.16
N GLN A 111 -1.70 8.05 4.85
CA GLN A 111 -0.41 7.40 4.63
C GLN A 111 -0.60 5.90 4.56
N ILE A 112 -0.05 5.24 3.54
CA ILE A 112 0.03 3.78 3.50
C ILE A 112 1.25 3.33 4.30
N LEU A 113 1.05 2.42 5.24
CA LEU A 113 2.13 1.82 6.01
C LEU A 113 2.90 0.85 5.11
N GLY A 114 4.20 1.13 4.92
CA GLY A 114 5.15 0.26 4.23
C GLY A 114 6.19 -0.29 5.21
N ASN A 115 6.89 -1.35 4.79
CA ASN A 115 7.98 -1.95 5.55
C ASN A 115 9.25 -1.08 5.54
N ASP A 116 9.33 -0.12 4.61
CA ASP A 116 10.41 0.85 4.50
C ASP A 116 9.84 2.28 4.62
N PRO A 117 10.12 3.02 5.69
CA PRO A 117 9.78 4.44 5.74
C PRO A 117 10.59 5.15 4.66
N ARG A 118 9.98 5.40 3.49
CA ARG A 118 10.49 6.41 2.56
C ARG A 118 10.49 7.74 3.30
N PHE A 119 11.62 8.07 3.89
CA PHE A 119 11.86 9.35 4.52
C PHE A 119 11.82 10.42 3.41
N ASP A 120 10.70 11.12 3.27
CA ASP A 120 10.69 12.35 2.50
C ASP A 120 11.58 13.35 3.26
N ALA A 121 12.72 13.68 2.67
CA ALA A 121 13.78 14.52 3.26
C ALA A 121 13.39 15.99 3.43
N ILE A 122 12.10 16.33 3.34
CA ILE A 122 11.63 17.70 3.53
C ILE A 122 11.29 17.89 5.01
N ASN A 123 12.34 18.14 5.78
CA ASN A 123 12.26 18.68 7.13
C ASN A 123 12.31 20.22 7.00
N PHE A 124 11.22 20.91 7.34
CA PHE A 124 11.20 22.38 7.44
C PHE A 124 11.46 22.82 8.87
#